data_AF-Q2TWU7-F1
#
_entry.id   AF-Q2TWU7-F1
#
_cell.length_a   1.000
_cell.length_b   1.000
_cell.length_c   1.000
_cell.angle_alpha   90.00
_cell.angle_beta   90.00
_cell.angle_gamma   90.00
#
_symmetry.space_group_name_H-M   'P 1'
#
loop_
_entity.id
_entity.type
_entity.pdbx_description
1 polymer ?
#
loop_
_entity_poly.entity_id
_entity_poly.type
_entity_poly.pdbx_seq_one_letter_code
_entity_poly.pdbx_strand_id
1 'polypeptide(L)'
;MASPNRLTVLSNVIAEKTKVISDFLASKGVEPPSFDVDGQADYAISADDKEAYEARLELIAASKELYALSHGPKDHIRNICWDAMDPLSLHAIWTFRVPQAVPLNSKISYEDLAEKCHQLSGIFVPLFTFRRIIRHAITNRFFCEPELGFVAHNRASRVLLEEETLDAWVGLFCNDMWPGFVYTVEAMKRWPGSGEPNETGINVAYGHNLNWFDHTSRNDVVADRYSKSMKAHGGGVGFDVSHTVTGYPWADIGEGTVVDVSTILLMAM
;
A
#
# COMPACT_ATOMS: atom_id res chain seq x y z
N MET A 1 -24.59 -34.55 11.81
CA MET A 1 -24.79 -33.56 10.74
C MET A 1 -23.43 -33.27 10.13
N ALA A 2 -23.28 -33.35 8.80
CA ALA A 2 -22.01 -33.01 8.16
C ALA A 2 -21.70 -31.52 8.40
N SER A 3 -20.45 -31.20 8.75
CA SER A 3 -20.03 -29.81 8.89
C SER A 3 -20.27 -29.05 7.58
N PRO A 4 -20.79 -27.82 7.62
CA PRO A 4 -21.07 -27.05 6.42
C PRO A 4 -19.79 -26.81 5.62
N ASN A 5 -19.89 -26.87 4.29
CA ASN A 5 -18.77 -26.64 3.37
C ASN A 5 -18.17 -25.24 3.60
N ARG A 6 -16.87 -25.16 3.87
CA ARG A 6 -16.19 -23.89 4.19
C ARG A 6 -16.34 -22.83 3.11
N LEU A 7 -16.33 -23.20 1.83
CA LEU A 7 -16.54 -22.26 0.72
C LEU A 7 -17.92 -21.60 0.78
N THR A 8 -18.96 -22.39 1.08
CA THR A 8 -20.34 -21.89 1.25
C THR A 8 -20.44 -20.99 2.48
N VAL A 9 -19.80 -21.37 3.59
CA VAL A 9 -19.75 -20.52 4.80
C VAL A 9 -19.12 -19.17 4.50
N LEU A 10 -17.97 -19.14 3.82
CA LEU A 10 -17.28 -17.91 3.44
C LEU A 10 -18.11 -17.05 2.48
N SER A 11 -18.76 -17.66 1.48
CA SER A 11 -19.67 -16.96 0.57
C SER A 11 -20.82 -16.28 1.31
N ASN A 12 -21.40 -16.94 2.32
CA ASN A 12 -22.48 -16.36 3.10
C ASN A 12 -22.00 -15.19 3.96
N VAL A 13 -20.82 -15.32 4.59
CA VAL A 13 -20.19 -14.22 5.35
C VAL A 13 -19.92 -13.03 4.44
N ILE A 14 -19.34 -13.25 3.26
CA ILE A 14 -19.07 -12.18 2.30
C ILE A 14 -20.36 -11.44 1.92
N ALA A 15 -21.43 -12.17 1.61
CA ALA A 15 -22.72 -11.57 1.26
C ALA A 15 -23.32 -10.76 2.42
N GLU A 16 -23.32 -11.33 3.64
CA GLU A 16 -23.84 -10.68 4.85
C GLU A 16 -23.07 -9.39 5.16
N LYS A 17 -21.74 -9.46 5.23
CA LYS A 17 -20.92 -8.29 5.62
C LYS A 17 -20.87 -7.22 4.54
N THR A 18 -20.92 -7.61 3.27
CA THR A 18 -21.10 -6.64 2.17
C THR A 18 -22.39 -5.86 2.35
N LYS A 19 -23.50 -6.53 2.70
CA LYS A 19 -24.78 -5.85 2.96
C LYS A 19 -24.69 -4.86 4.11
N VAL A 20 -24.11 -5.26 5.25
CA VAL A 20 -23.92 -4.37 6.41
C VAL A 20 -23.16 -3.10 6.01
N ILE A 21 -22.05 -3.26 5.29
CA ILE A 21 -21.21 -2.14 4.83
C ILE A 21 -21.99 -1.24 3.84
N SER A 22 -22.68 -1.83 2.86
CA SER A 22 -23.44 -1.08 1.87
C SER A 22 -24.60 -0.31 2.49
N ASP A 23 -25.39 -0.94 3.37
CA ASP A 23 -26.50 -0.30 4.07
C ASP A 23 -25.99 0.86 4.95
N PHE A 24 -24.86 0.68 5.62
CA PHE A 24 -24.23 1.70 6.43
C PHE A 24 -23.80 2.93 5.61
N LEU A 25 -23.07 2.72 4.52
CA LEU A 25 -22.62 3.80 3.64
C LEU A 25 -23.81 4.53 3.00
N ALA A 26 -24.83 3.79 2.55
CA ALA A 26 -26.07 4.36 2.04
C ALA A 26 -26.79 5.22 3.09
N SER A 27 -26.79 4.81 4.37
CA SER A 27 -27.38 5.60 5.45
C SER A 27 -26.67 6.95 5.68
N LYS A 28 -25.39 7.04 5.31
CA LYS A 28 -24.57 8.27 5.33
C LYS A 28 -24.61 9.03 4.00
N GLY A 29 -25.33 8.53 2.98
CA GLY A 29 -25.41 9.14 1.65
C GLY A 29 -24.10 9.09 0.87
N VAL A 30 -23.23 8.13 1.17
CA VAL A 30 -21.93 7.95 0.52
C VAL A 30 -21.87 6.62 -0.21
N GLU A 31 -21.21 6.60 -1.37
CA GLU A 31 -20.97 5.38 -2.13
C GLU A 31 -19.69 4.67 -1.63
N PRO A 32 -19.57 3.34 -1.81
CA PRO A 32 -18.35 2.62 -1.50
C PRO A 32 -17.19 3.03 -2.41
N PRO A 33 -15.93 2.78 -1.98
CA PRO A 33 -14.76 2.94 -2.83
C PRO A 33 -14.86 2.16 -4.14
N SER A 34 -14.31 2.74 -5.19
CA SER A 34 -14.30 2.18 -6.54
C SER A 34 -12.96 2.42 -7.22
N PHE A 35 -12.65 1.60 -8.22
CA PHE A 35 -11.54 1.84 -9.14
C PHE A 35 -11.91 2.81 -10.27
N ASP A 36 -13.16 3.23 -10.39
CA ASP A 36 -13.56 4.28 -11.33
C ASP A 36 -12.79 5.57 -11.05
N VAL A 37 -12.36 6.29 -12.09
CA VAL A 37 -11.42 7.42 -11.95
C VAL A 37 -11.89 8.53 -10.98
N ASP A 38 -13.21 8.70 -10.83
CA ASP A 38 -13.84 9.65 -9.91
C ASP A 38 -14.50 8.98 -8.68
N GLY A 39 -14.25 7.68 -8.47
CA GLY A 39 -14.74 6.93 -7.32
C GLY A 39 -14.10 7.34 -6.00
N GLN A 40 -14.68 6.92 -4.87
CA GLN A 40 -14.06 7.16 -3.56
C GLN A 40 -12.78 6.32 -3.42
N ALA A 41 -11.73 6.89 -2.82
CA ALA A 41 -10.48 6.16 -2.54
C ALA A 41 -10.56 5.34 -1.24
N ASP A 42 -11.28 5.88 -0.24
CA ASP A 42 -11.36 5.31 1.10
C ASP A 42 -12.79 5.03 1.54
N TYR A 43 -12.93 4.03 2.42
CA TYR A 43 -14.19 3.77 3.08
C TYR A 43 -14.46 4.86 4.13
N ALA A 44 -15.63 5.50 4.05
CA ALA A 44 -16.13 6.42 5.06
C ALA A 44 -16.65 5.67 6.32
N ILE A 45 -15.80 4.79 6.88
CA ILE A 45 -16.05 3.94 8.04
C ILE A 45 -14.86 4.09 9.00
N SER A 46 -15.08 4.72 10.15
CA SER A 46 -14.06 4.84 11.21
C SER A 46 -14.17 3.68 12.21
N ALA A 47 -13.21 3.59 13.14
CA ALA A 47 -13.27 2.62 14.23
C ALA A 47 -14.45 2.87 15.19
N ASP A 48 -15.00 4.09 15.23
CA ASP A 48 -16.17 4.44 16.02
C ASP A 48 -17.46 3.82 15.43
N ASP A 49 -17.47 3.56 14.13
CA ASP A 49 -18.55 2.91 13.40
C ASP A 49 -18.50 1.37 13.60
N LYS A 50 -18.47 0.92 14.87
CA LYS A 50 -18.08 -0.44 15.29
C LYS A 50 -18.61 -1.57 14.40
N GLU A 51 -19.92 -1.63 14.18
CA GLU A 51 -20.56 -2.69 13.39
C GLU A 51 -20.07 -2.71 11.94
N ALA A 52 -20.04 -1.55 11.27
CA ALA A 52 -19.59 -1.43 9.90
C ALA A 52 -18.07 -1.67 9.78
N TYR A 53 -17.30 -1.23 10.78
CA TYR A 53 -15.86 -1.44 10.85
C TYR A 53 -15.51 -2.92 11.02
N GLU A 54 -16.13 -3.61 11.98
CA GLU A 54 -15.96 -5.06 12.20
C GLU A 54 -16.41 -5.85 10.96
N ALA A 55 -17.55 -5.50 10.37
CA ALA A 55 -18.01 -6.12 9.13
C ALA A 55 -16.99 -5.96 7.98
N ARG A 56 -16.33 -4.80 7.87
CA ARG A 56 -15.27 -4.58 6.87
C ARG A 56 -14.06 -5.49 7.12
N LEU A 57 -13.62 -5.65 8.36
CA LEU A 57 -12.52 -6.56 8.69
C LEU A 57 -12.87 -8.01 8.39
N GLU A 58 -14.07 -8.45 8.76
CA GLU A 58 -14.57 -9.80 8.48
C GLU A 58 -14.72 -10.07 6.97
N LEU A 59 -15.22 -9.09 6.20
CA LEU A 59 -15.31 -9.18 4.74
C LEU A 59 -13.93 -9.37 4.10
N ILE A 60 -12.93 -8.59 4.53
CA ILE A 60 -11.55 -8.71 4.03
C ILE A 60 -10.97 -10.09 4.34
N ALA A 61 -11.12 -10.55 5.58
CA ALA A 61 -10.62 -11.86 6.01
C ALA A 61 -11.28 -13.00 5.22
N ALA A 62 -12.62 -12.99 5.12
CA ALA A 62 -13.37 -14.01 4.39
C ALA A 62 -13.06 -14.01 2.89
N SER A 63 -12.90 -12.84 2.28
CA SER A 63 -12.54 -12.71 0.86
C SER A 63 -11.15 -13.25 0.56
N LYS A 64 -10.16 -12.97 1.43
CA LYS A 64 -8.80 -13.52 1.32
C LYS A 64 -8.78 -15.03 1.47
N GLU A 65 -9.51 -15.58 2.44
CA GLU A 65 -9.59 -17.02 2.63
C GLU A 65 -10.29 -17.71 1.45
N LEU A 66 -11.40 -17.15 0.98
CA LEU A 66 -12.12 -17.69 -0.18
C LEU A 66 -11.25 -17.67 -1.44
N TYR A 67 -10.49 -16.60 -1.66
CA TYR A 67 -9.52 -16.51 -2.77
C TYR A 67 -8.47 -17.63 -2.69
N ALA A 68 -7.85 -17.82 -1.52
CA ALA A 68 -6.84 -18.86 -1.33
C ALA A 68 -7.42 -20.28 -1.52
N LEU A 69 -8.61 -20.55 -0.97
CA LEU A 69 -9.27 -21.86 -1.09
C LEU A 69 -9.77 -22.14 -2.51
N SER A 70 -10.11 -21.11 -3.29
CA SER A 70 -10.57 -21.26 -4.68
C SER A 70 -9.46 -21.72 -5.62
N HIS A 71 -8.21 -21.30 -5.37
CA HIS A 71 -7.03 -21.89 -6.03
C HIS A 71 -6.71 -23.30 -5.53
N GLY A 72 -7.03 -23.55 -4.26
CA GLY A 72 -6.60 -24.74 -3.55
C GLY A 72 -5.12 -24.68 -3.14
N PRO A 73 -4.67 -25.50 -2.17
CA PRO A 73 -3.36 -25.30 -1.54
C PRO A 73 -2.15 -25.38 -2.49
N LYS A 74 -2.21 -26.22 -3.53
CA LYS A 74 -1.10 -26.40 -4.48
C LYS A 74 -0.88 -25.17 -5.34
N ASP A 75 -1.95 -24.64 -5.92
CA ASP A 75 -1.86 -23.47 -6.79
C ASP A 75 -1.70 -22.20 -5.97
N HIS A 76 -2.24 -22.15 -4.74
CA HIS A 76 -1.94 -21.06 -3.80
C HIS A 76 -0.43 -20.93 -3.51
N ILE A 77 0.29 -22.04 -3.27
CA ILE A 77 1.75 -22.02 -3.09
C ILE A 77 2.46 -21.47 -4.34
N ARG A 78 2.03 -21.89 -5.53
CA ARG A 78 2.60 -21.37 -6.78
C ARG A 78 2.33 -19.88 -6.95
N ASN A 79 1.12 -19.44 -6.62
CA ASN A 79 0.69 -18.05 -6.75
C ASN A 79 1.44 -17.14 -5.79
N ILE A 80 1.69 -17.53 -4.54
CA ILE A 80 2.52 -16.73 -3.61
C ILE A 80 3.90 -16.38 -4.22
N CYS A 81 4.51 -17.29 -4.98
CA CYS A 81 5.79 -17.02 -5.66
C CYS A 81 5.65 -15.94 -6.74
N TRP A 82 4.51 -15.88 -7.43
CA TRP A 82 4.22 -14.88 -8.45
C TRP A 82 3.78 -13.55 -7.82
N ASP A 83 2.94 -13.58 -6.79
CA ASP A 83 2.44 -12.42 -6.05
C ASP A 83 3.60 -11.63 -5.40
N ALA A 84 4.70 -12.31 -5.05
CA ALA A 84 5.93 -11.65 -4.60
C ALA A 84 6.50 -10.64 -5.63
N MET A 85 6.11 -10.75 -6.90
CA MET A 85 6.50 -9.83 -7.97
C MET A 85 5.52 -8.65 -8.11
N ASP A 86 4.36 -8.64 -7.47
CA ASP A 86 3.37 -7.56 -7.63
C ASP A 86 3.93 -6.17 -7.27
N PRO A 87 4.74 -6.02 -6.20
CA PRO A 87 5.33 -4.72 -5.87
C PRO A 87 6.32 -4.21 -6.92
N LEU A 88 6.79 -5.05 -7.85
CA LEU A 88 7.58 -4.60 -9.01
C LEU A 88 6.80 -3.62 -9.87
N SER A 89 5.50 -3.83 -10.06
CA SER A 89 4.65 -2.88 -10.80
C SER A 89 4.66 -1.52 -10.15
N LEU A 90 4.45 -1.51 -8.82
CA LEU A 90 4.36 -0.29 -8.04
C LEU A 90 5.72 0.45 -8.02
N HIS A 91 6.82 -0.29 -7.87
CA HIS A 91 8.18 0.24 -7.98
C HIS A 91 8.44 0.85 -9.36
N ALA A 92 8.05 0.17 -10.44
CA ALA A 92 8.29 0.63 -11.79
C ALA A 92 7.49 1.88 -12.14
N ILE A 93 6.18 1.91 -11.82
CA ILE A 93 5.34 3.07 -12.12
C ILE A 93 5.80 4.31 -11.33
N TRP A 94 6.26 4.12 -10.10
CA TRP A 94 6.83 5.19 -9.29
C TRP A 94 8.19 5.66 -9.83
N THR A 95 9.09 4.72 -10.14
CA THR A 95 10.45 5.03 -10.65
C THR A 95 10.43 5.77 -11.98
N PHE A 96 9.57 5.33 -12.92
CA PHE A 96 9.47 5.93 -14.25
C PHE A 96 8.52 7.12 -14.32
N ARG A 97 7.95 7.56 -13.19
CA ARG A 97 7.02 8.70 -13.10
C ARG A 97 5.77 8.53 -13.98
N VAL A 98 5.25 7.30 -14.04
CA VAL A 98 4.10 6.94 -14.89
C VAL A 98 2.83 7.69 -14.46
N PRO A 99 2.47 7.80 -13.16
CA PRO A 99 1.32 8.60 -12.76
C PRO A 99 1.39 10.04 -13.31
N GLN A 100 2.56 10.68 -13.23
CA GLN A 100 2.75 12.07 -13.68
C GLN A 100 2.72 12.19 -15.22
N ALA A 101 3.00 11.11 -15.94
CA ALA A 101 3.00 11.09 -17.39
C ALA A 101 1.58 10.91 -17.98
N VAL A 102 0.71 10.14 -17.33
CA VAL A 102 -0.66 9.89 -17.80
C VAL A 102 -1.55 11.14 -17.57
N PRO A 103 -2.33 11.60 -18.57
CA PRO A 103 -3.26 12.71 -18.38
C PRO A 103 -4.40 12.36 -17.40
N LEU A 104 -4.77 13.29 -16.52
CA LEU A 104 -5.81 13.07 -15.49
C LEU A 104 -7.19 12.68 -16.06
N ASN A 105 -7.62 13.34 -17.14
CA ASN A 105 -8.97 13.22 -17.70
C ASN A 105 -8.98 12.69 -19.15
N SER A 106 -7.92 11.98 -19.56
CA SER A 106 -7.78 11.43 -20.91
C SER A 106 -6.91 10.18 -20.90
N LYS A 107 -6.71 9.60 -22.07
CA LYS A 107 -5.82 8.47 -22.32
C LYS A 107 -4.59 8.91 -23.12
N ILE A 108 -3.52 8.13 -23.04
CA ILE A 108 -2.25 8.37 -23.74
C ILE A 108 -1.78 7.07 -24.39
N SER A 109 -1.16 7.13 -25.58
CA SER A 109 -0.60 5.94 -26.24
C SER A 109 0.60 5.39 -25.44
N TYR A 110 0.93 4.10 -25.57
CA TYR A 110 2.14 3.56 -24.94
C TYR A 110 3.42 4.24 -25.44
N GLU A 111 3.45 4.61 -26.72
CA GLU A 111 4.56 5.30 -27.39
C GLU A 111 4.80 6.67 -26.72
N ASP A 112 3.77 7.52 -26.65
CA ASP A 112 3.86 8.84 -26.04
C ASP A 112 4.10 8.75 -24.52
N LEU A 113 3.50 7.75 -23.86
CA LEU A 113 3.69 7.52 -22.43
C LEU A 113 5.14 7.14 -22.13
N ALA A 114 5.75 6.25 -22.91
CA ALA A 114 7.15 5.85 -22.74
C ALA A 114 8.09 7.04 -22.97
N GLU A 115 7.84 7.85 -24.00
CA GLU A 115 8.62 9.07 -24.25
C GLU A 115 8.50 10.06 -23.09
N LYS A 116 7.29 10.32 -22.61
CA LYS A 116 7.07 11.26 -21.49
C LYS A 116 7.67 10.74 -20.18
N CYS A 117 7.58 9.44 -19.91
CA CYS A 117 8.26 8.83 -18.75
C CYS A 117 9.78 8.97 -18.86
N HIS A 118 10.36 8.80 -20.06
CA HIS A 118 11.78 9.04 -20.29
C HIS A 118 12.17 10.50 -20.00
N GLN A 119 11.38 11.47 -20.48
CA GLN A 119 11.61 12.89 -20.22
C GLN A 119 11.53 13.23 -18.72
N LEU A 120 10.59 12.63 -17.98
CA LEU A 120 10.38 12.91 -16.56
C LEU A 120 11.39 12.21 -15.64
N SER A 121 11.75 10.96 -15.95
CA SER A 121 12.62 10.13 -15.09
C SER A 121 14.10 10.16 -15.50
N GLY A 122 14.40 10.56 -16.74
CA GLY A 122 15.73 10.43 -17.34
C GLY A 122 16.09 8.99 -17.74
N ILE A 123 15.17 8.02 -17.61
CA ILE A 123 15.43 6.60 -17.83
C ILE A 123 14.75 6.13 -19.10
N PHE A 124 15.51 5.59 -20.04
CA PHE A 124 14.95 4.99 -21.25
C PHE A 124 14.56 3.53 -21.00
N VAL A 125 13.31 3.17 -21.33
CA VAL A 125 12.82 1.79 -21.30
C VAL A 125 12.30 1.43 -22.68
N PRO A 126 12.80 0.36 -23.32
CA PRO A 126 12.27 -0.09 -24.61
C PRO A 126 10.76 -0.32 -24.55
N LEU A 127 10.03 0.16 -25.55
CA LEU A 127 8.56 0.15 -25.60
C LEU A 127 7.94 -1.22 -25.31
N PHE A 128 8.54 -2.30 -25.82
CA PHE A 128 8.08 -3.67 -25.56
C PHE A 128 8.11 -4.03 -24.08
N THR A 129 9.19 -3.68 -23.38
CA THR A 129 9.34 -3.91 -21.93
C THR A 129 8.43 -2.98 -21.14
N PHE A 130 8.35 -1.70 -21.55
CA PHE A 130 7.48 -0.71 -20.92
C PHE A 130 6.01 -1.13 -20.96
N ARG A 131 5.52 -1.56 -22.12
CA ARG A 131 4.14 -2.04 -22.27
C ARG A 131 3.84 -3.24 -21.36
N ARG A 132 4.79 -4.16 -21.18
CA ARG A 132 4.61 -5.33 -20.29
C ARG A 132 4.49 -4.92 -18.83
N ILE A 133 5.33 -4.00 -18.36
CA ILE A 133 5.29 -3.58 -16.96
C ILE A 133 4.03 -2.76 -16.65
N ILE A 134 3.57 -1.91 -17.57
CA ILE A 134 2.31 -1.19 -17.40
C ILE A 134 1.11 -2.14 -17.40
N ARG A 135 1.08 -3.14 -18.28
CA ARG A 135 0.01 -4.16 -18.25
C ARG A 135 0.03 -4.98 -16.96
N HIS A 136 1.20 -5.25 -16.40
CA HIS A 136 1.32 -5.87 -15.08
C HIS A 136 0.83 -4.93 -13.95
N ALA A 137 0.99 -3.62 -14.09
CA ALA A 137 0.38 -2.67 -13.16
C ALA A 137 -1.16 -2.67 -13.26
N ILE A 138 -1.70 -2.79 -14.47
CA ILE A 138 -3.15 -2.89 -14.72
C ILE A 138 -3.74 -4.17 -14.10
N THR A 139 -3.04 -5.31 -14.17
CA THR A 139 -3.50 -6.53 -13.47
C THR A 139 -3.52 -6.35 -11.95
N ASN A 140 -2.61 -5.52 -11.43
CA ASN A 140 -2.55 -5.09 -10.03
C ASN A 140 -3.43 -3.87 -9.72
N ARG A 141 -4.40 -3.57 -10.59
CA ARG A 141 -5.43 -2.54 -10.41
C ARG A 141 -4.90 -1.11 -10.38
N PHE A 142 -3.74 -0.84 -10.97
CA PHE A 142 -3.27 0.52 -11.24
C PHE A 142 -3.42 0.84 -12.72
N PHE A 143 -4.05 1.97 -13.04
CA PHE A 143 -4.39 2.36 -14.41
C PHE A 143 -5.41 1.41 -15.09
N CYS A 144 -5.79 1.74 -16.31
CA CYS A 144 -6.58 0.89 -17.19
C CYS A 144 -6.11 1.04 -18.65
N GLU A 145 -6.45 0.07 -19.49
CA GLU A 145 -6.28 0.12 -20.95
C GLU A 145 -7.67 0.24 -21.60
N PRO A 146 -8.27 1.45 -21.65
CA PRO A 146 -9.64 1.64 -22.14
C PRO A 146 -9.77 1.39 -23.65
N GLU A 147 -8.66 1.53 -24.38
CA GLU A 147 -8.54 1.18 -25.79
C GLU A 147 -7.20 0.47 -25.98
N LEU A 148 -7.16 -0.55 -26.84
CA LEU A 148 -5.93 -1.27 -27.15
C LEU A 148 -4.82 -0.29 -27.54
N GLY A 149 -3.73 -0.29 -26.78
CA GLY A 149 -2.60 0.60 -27.03
C GLY A 149 -2.62 1.92 -26.25
N PHE A 150 -3.68 2.21 -25.49
CA PHE A 150 -3.83 3.45 -24.74
C PHE A 150 -3.99 3.19 -23.23
N VAL A 151 -3.35 4.01 -22.41
CA VAL A 151 -3.38 3.93 -20.95
C VAL A 151 -4.13 5.14 -20.39
N ALA A 152 -4.95 4.94 -19.38
CA ALA A 152 -5.62 6.01 -18.63
C ALA A 152 -5.56 5.76 -17.13
N HIS A 153 -5.84 6.80 -16.34
CA HIS A 153 -5.98 6.66 -14.90
C HIS A 153 -7.22 5.85 -14.52
N ASN A 154 -7.09 5.15 -13.41
CA ASN A 154 -8.21 4.67 -12.59
C ASN A 154 -8.06 5.33 -11.19
N ARG A 155 -8.95 5.05 -10.24
CA ARG A 155 -8.85 5.69 -8.91
C ARG A 155 -7.49 5.44 -8.24
N ALA A 156 -7.06 4.19 -8.21
CA ALA A 156 -5.84 3.77 -7.50
C ALA A 156 -4.58 4.45 -8.04
N SER A 157 -4.43 4.60 -9.37
CA SER A 157 -3.27 5.30 -9.93
C SER A 157 -3.38 6.82 -9.82
N ARG A 158 -4.60 7.36 -9.74
CA ARG A 158 -4.83 8.80 -9.58
C ARG A 158 -4.54 9.29 -8.16
N VAL A 159 -4.85 8.50 -7.13
CA VAL A 159 -4.56 8.85 -5.72
C VAL A 159 -3.05 9.09 -5.50
N LEU A 160 -2.18 8.38 -6.22
CA LEU A 160 -0.72 8.63 -6.18
C LEU A 160 -0.31 10.05 -6.60
N LEU A 161 -1.16 10.80 -7.31
CA LEU A 161 -0.93 12.20 -7.66
C LEU A 161 -1.58 13.17 -6.67
N GLU A 162 -2.65 12.73 -6.01
CA GLU A 162 -3.44 13.56 -5.09
C GLU A 162 -2.85 13.55 -3.69
N GLU A 163 -2.20 12.45 -3.29
CA GLU A 163 -1.67 12.24 -1.95
C GLU A 163 -0.15 12.05 -1.97
N GLU A 164 0.58 13.14 -1.73
CA GLU A 164 2.05 13.13 -1.69
C GLU A 164 2.60 12.16 -0.63
N THR A 165 1.93 12.01 0.51
CA THR A 165 2.34 11.10 1.58
C THR A 165 2.23 9.64 1.15
N LEU A 166 1.21 9.28 0.34
CA LEU A 166 1.08 7.94 -0.23
C LEU A 166 2.12 7.68 -1.33
N ASP A 167 2.42 8.65 -2.20
CA ASP A 167 3.52 8.54 -3.17
C ASP A 167 4.87 8.34 -2.46
N ALA A 168 5.11 9.08 -1.38
CA ALA A 168 6.30 8.92 -0.55
C ALA A 168 6.35 7.52 0.08
N TRP A 169 5.23 7.02 0.60
CA TRP A 169 5.11 5.67 1.16
C TRP A 169 5.48 4.60 0.13
N VAL A 170 4.98 4.72 -1.10
CA VAL A 170 5.36 3.84 -2.21
C VAL A 170 6.86 3.88 -2.45
N GLY A 171 7.45 5.07 -2.55
CA GLY A 171 8.89 5.19 -2.77
C GLY A 171 9.71 4.61 -1.61
N LEU A 172 9.32 4.83 -0.35
CA LEU A 172 10.03 4.25 0.80
C LEU A 172 10.00 2.72 0.74
N PHE A 173 8.81 2.12 0.58
CA PHE A 173 8.66 0.66 0.62
C PHE A 173 9.24 -0.03 -0.60
N CYS A 174 8.96 0.48 -1.80
CA CYS A 174 9.35 -0.18 -3.04
C CYS A 174 10.78 0.14 -3.49
N ASN A 175 11.34 1.30 -3.13
CA ASN A 175 12.69 1.70 -3.57
C ASN A 175 13.74 1.63 -2.47
N ASP A 176 13.45 2.10 -1.25
CA ASP A 176 14.44 2.14 -0.16
C ASP A 176 14.45 0.87 0.70
N MET A 177 13.29 0.26 0.94
CA MET A 177 13.16 -0.89 1.85
C MET A 177 13.15 -2.23 1.15
N TRP A 178 12.53 -2.32 -0.04
CA TRP A 178 12.33 -3.57 -0.76
C TRP A 178 13.62 -4.40 -0.92
N PRO A 179 14.79 -3.82 -1.28
CA PRO A 179 16.03 -4.59 -1.33
C PRO A 179 16.33 -5.27 0.01
N GLY A 180 16.15 -4.57 1.14
CA GLY A 180 16.36 -5.16 2.46
C GLY A 180 15.44 -6.33 2.77
N PHE A 181 14.16 -6.29 2.34
CA PHE A 181 13.24 -7.42 2.50
C PHE A 181 13.77 -8.68 1.82
N VAL A 182 14.23 -8.55 0.58
CA VAL A 182 14.79 -9.66 -0.20
C VAL A 182 16.02 -10.28 0.47
N TYR A 183 16.85 -9.47 1.13
CA TYR A 183 18.05 -9.93 1.83
C TYR A 183 17.81 -10.35 3.30
N THR A 184 16.57 -10.38 3.78
CA THR A 184 16.26 -10.75 5.18
C THR A 184 16.79 -12.14 5.55
N VAL A 185 16.54 -13.15 4.71
CA VAL A 185 17.02 -14.53 4.95
C VAL A 185 18.55 -14.60 4.93
N GLU A 186 19.19 -13.77 4.10
CA GLU A 186 20.65 -13.73 4.03
C GLU A 186 21.25 -13.08 5.29
N ALA A 187 20.64 -11.99 5.78
CA ALA A 187 21.02 -11.38 7.05
C ALA A 187 20.89 -12.36 8.22
N MET A 188 19.81 -13.16 8.26
CA MET A 188 19.62 -14.20 9.29
C MET A 188 20.73 -15.26 9.27
N LYS A 189 21.22 -15.65 8.08
CA LYS A 189 22.35 -16.58 7.94
C LYS A 189 23.67 -15.94 8.36
N ARG A 190 23.86 -14.67 7.99
CA ARG A 190 25.10 -13.93 8.24
C ARG A 190 25.27 -13.56 9.71
N TRP A 191 24.18 -13.21 10.39
CA TRP A 191 24.16 -12.80 11.80
C TRP A 191 23.07 -13.56 12.59
N PRO A 192 23.25 -14.86 12.86
CA PRO A 192 22.24 -15.66 13.55
C PRO A 192 21.96 -15.13 14.97
N GLY A 193 20.69 -14.82 15.25
CA GLY A 193 20.24 -14.39 16.58
C GLY A 193 20.63 -12.96 16.97
N SER A 194 21.08 -12.14 16.03
CA SER A 194 21.46 -10.75 16.32
C SER A 194 20.27 -9.87 16.70
N GLY A 195 20.50 -8.97 17.66
CA GLY A 195 19.63 -7.83 17.99
C GLY A 195 20.25 -6.49 17.62
N GLU A 196 21.39 -6.48 16.93
CA GLU A 196 22.11 -5.26 16.58
C GLU A 196 21.39 -4.49 15.47
N PRO A 197 21.23 -3.16 15.59
CA PRO A 197 20.42 -2.36 14.68
C PRO A 197 21.01 -2.23 13.26
N ASN A 198 22.26 -2.63 13.08
CA ASN A 198 23.02 -2.58 11.83
C ASN A 198 23.26 -3.97 11.20
N GLU A 199 22.77 -5.06 11.81
CA GLU A 199 22.90 -6.43 11.28
C GLU A 199 21.62 -6.86 10.56
N THR A 200 21.25 -6.11 9.52
CA THR A 200 19.94 -6.21 8.85
C THR A 200 20.04 -6.50 7.36
N GLY A 201 18.94 -6.96 6.75
CA GLY A 201 18.85 -7.18 5.30
C GLY A 201 19.15 -5.91 4.49
N ILE A 202 18.82 -4.73 5.01
CA ILE A 202 19.17 -3.43 4.39
C ILE A 202 20.69 -3.27 4.28
N ASN A 203 21.43 -3.56 5.35
CA ASN A 203 22.88 -3.45 5.36
C ASN A 203 23.53 -4.45 4.39
N VAL A 204 22.96 -5.66 4.25
CA VAL A 204 23.38 -6.62 3.22
C VAL A 204 23.11 -6.08 1.81
N ALA A 205 21.90 -5.55 1.57
CA ALA A 205 21.48 -5.09 0.26
C ALA A 205 22.26 -3.86 -0.26
N TYR A 206 22.50 -2.90 0.63
CA TYR A 206 23.17 -1.64 0.28
C TYR A 206 24.68 -1.67 0.52
N GLY A 207 25.22 -2.73 1.13
CA GLY A 207 26.65 -2.88 1.38
C GLY A 207 27.21 -1.85 2.37
N HIS A 208 26.42 -1.46 3.37
CA HIS A 208 26.84 -0.52 4.42
C HIS A 208 26.59 -1.10 5.83
N ASN A 209 26.85 -0.32 6.88
CA ASN A 209 26.74 -0.73 8.29
C ASN A 209 26.05 0.35 9.14
N LEU A 210 24.91 0.84 8.65
CA LEU A 210 24.13 1.92 9.25
C LEU A 210 22.99 1.33 10.08
N ASN A 211 22.61 2.00 11.16
CA ASN A 211 21.31 1.76 11.78
C ASN A 211 20.19 2.30 10.87
N TRP A 212 18.93 2.02 11.22
CA TRP A 212 17.78 2.44 10.42
C TRP A 212 17.70 3.96 10.17
N PHE A 213 17.91 4.78 11.21
CA PHE A 213 17.78 6.23 11.10
C PHE A 213 18.90 6.86 10.26
N ASP A 214 20.14 6.37 10.41
CA ASP A 214 21.24 6.79 9.54
C ASP A 214 21.00 6.37 8.08
N HIS A 215 20.40 5.20 7.85
CA HIS A 215 20.03 4.76 6.51
C HIS A 215 18.94 5.66 5.89
N THR A 216 17.90 6.01 6.63
CA THR A 216 16.80 6.86 6.11
C THR A 216 17.16 8.35 6.08
N SER A 217 18.22 8.78 6.77
CA SER A 217 18.74 10.16 6.72
C SER A 217 20.00 10.32 5.87
N ARG A 218 20.42 9.28 5.14
CA ARG A 218 21.66 9.26 4.34
C ARG A 218 21.78 10.38 3.30
N ASN A 219 20.66 10.97 2.88
CA ASN A 219 20.58 12.20 2.11
C ASN A 219 19.20 12.85 2.26
N ASP A 220 19.11 14.12 1.87
CA ASP A 220 17.90 14.94 2.02
C ASP A 220 16.68 14.35 1.29
N VAL A 221 16.89 13.72 0.12
CA VAL A 221 15.79 13.13 -0.67
C VAL A 221 15.16 11.93 0.03
N VAL A 222 15.98 11.07 0.62
CA VAL A 222 15.50 9.90 1.37
C VAL A 222 14.90 10.35 2.70
N ALA A 223 15.50 11.33 3.37
CA ALA A 223 15.01 11.87 4.64
C ALA A 223 13.61 12.50 4.49
N ASP A 224 13.43 13.33 3.46
CA ASP A 224 12.14 13.93 3.11
C ASP A 224 11.08 12.86 2.81
N ARG A 225 11.45 11.87 1.98
CA ARG A 225 10.55 10.75 1.65
C ARG A 225 10.17 9.94 2.89
N TYR A 226 11.12 9.63 3.78
CA TYR A 226 10.85 8.92 5.02
C TYR A 226 9.90 9.72 5.92
N SER A 227 10.16 11.01 6.11
CA SER A 227 9.30 11.94 6.88
C SER A 227 7.86 11.95 6.36
N LYS A 228 7.68 12.14 5.04
CA LYS A 228 6.35 12.10 4.40
C LYS A 228 5.66 10.75 4.53
N SER A 229 6.43 9.66 4.44
CA SER A 229 5.91 8.30 4.62
C SER A 229 5.42 8.05 6.04
N MET A 230 6.12 8.55 7.06
CA MET A 230 5.66 8.41 8.45
C MET A 230 4.36 9.18 8.70
N LYS A 231 4.15 10.31 8.02
CA LYS A 231 2.85 11.01 8.03
C LYS A 231 1.73 10.17 7.38
N ALA A 232 2.00 9.53 6.23
CA ALA A 232 1.03 8.59 5.64
C ALA A 232 0.71 7.43 6.59
N HIS A 233 1.70 6.92 7.32
CA HIS A 233 1.50 5.84 8.29
C HIS A 233 0.50 6.23 9.37
N GLY A 234 0.70 7.41 9.98
CA GLY A 234 -0.18 7.92 11.04
C GLY A 234 -1.60 8.27 10.58
N GLY A 235 -1.83 8.48 9.28
CA GLY A 235 -3.17 8.68 8.71
C GLY A 235 -3.95 7.38 8.44
N GLY A 236 -3.32 6.21 8.53
CA GLY A 236 -4.00 4.94 8.33
C GLY A 236 -4.86 4.58 9.53
N VAL A 237 -6.09 4.06 9.31
CA VAL A 237 -7.08 3.77 10.38
C VAL A 237 -6.52 2.93 11.54
N GLY A 238 -5.55 2.04 11.29
CA GLY A 238 -4.92 1.22 12.33
C GLY A 238 -3.85 1.93 13.18
N PHE A 239 -3.35 3.09 12.74
CA PHE A 239 -2.29 3.87 13.38
C PHE A 239 -2.71 5.33 13.65
N ASP A 240 -4.00 5.60 13.51
CA ASP A 240 -4.59 6.93 13.70
C ASP A 240 -4.31 7.49 15.11
N VAL A 241 -4.03 8.79 15.19
CA VAL A 241 -3.71 9.48 16.44
C VAL A 241 -4.83 9.39 17.48
N SER A 242 -6.08 9.21 17.04
CA SER A 242 -7.25 9.00 17.91
C SER A 242 -7.05 7.83 18.88
N HIS A 243 -6.33 6.77 18.50
CA HIS A 243 -6.02 5.66 19.40
C HIS A 243 -5.17 6.11 20.59
N THR A 244 -4.24 7.04 20.37
CA THR A 244 -3.42 7.62 21.45
C THR A 244 -4.27 8.56 22.30
N VAL A 245 -5.07 9.43 21.68
CA VAL A 245 -5.91 10.41 22.39
C VAL A 245 -7.01 9.76 23.25
N THR A 246 -7.59 8.66 22.78
CA THR A 246 -8.70 7.98 23.47
C THR A 246 -8.26 6.77 24.30
N GLY A 247 -7.09 6.20 24.02
CA GLY A 247 -6.59 4.98 24.65
C GLY A 247 -5.91 5.17 26.00
N TYR A 248 -5.65 6.41 26.41
CA TYR A 248 -5.08 6.74 27.72
C TYR A 248 -5.94 7.80 28.42
N PRO A 249 -6.17 7.71 29.75
CA PRO A 249 -6.93 8.71 30.47
C PRO A 249 -6.09 9.99 30.70
N TRP A 250 -5.83 10.75 29.64
CA TRP A 250 -4.99 11.96 29.68
C TRP A 250 -5.44 12.98 30.73
N ALA A 251 -6.74 13.03 31.04
CA ALA A 251 -7.29 13.90 32.07
C ALA A 251 -6.74 13.61 33.48
N ASP A 252 -6.34 12.37 33.77
CA ASP A 252 -5.82 11.96 35.08
C ASP A 252 -4.43 12.56 35.36
N ILE A 253 -3.74 13.08 34.33
CA ILE A 253 -2.45 13.77 34.46
C ILE A 253 -2.61 15.15 35.15
N GLY A 254 -3.78 15.78 35.05
CA GLY A 254 -4.02 17.12 35.58
C GLY A 254 -3.09 18.19 34.98
N GLU A 255 -2.58 19.12 35.80
CA GLU A 255 -1.56 20.10 35.41
C GLU A 255 -0.14 19.47 35.37
N GLY A 256 0.02 18.38 34.63
CA GLY A 256 1.28 17.67 34.45
C GLY A 256 2.00 18.02 33.16
N THR A 257 3.30 17.71 33.10
CA THR A 257 4.10 17.83 31.86
C THR A 257 4.17 16.48 31.15
N VAL A 258 3.77 16.45 29.88
CA VAL A 258 3.98 15.30 28.99
C VAL A 258 5.20 15.58 28.12
N VAL A 259 6.19 14.69 28.17
CA VAL A 259 7.38 14.76 27.31
C VAL A 259 7.25 13.68 26.25
N ASP A 260 7.00 14.09 25.01
CA ASP A 260 7.03 13.18 23.86
C ASP A 260 8.49 12.87 23.50
N VAL A 261 8.90 11.65 23.81
CA VAL A 261 10.23 11.11 23.48
C VAL A 261 10.26 10.44 22.09
N SER A 262 9.13 10.42 21.39
CA SER A 262 9.03 9.88 20.03
C SER A 262 9.14 11.00 19.00
N THR A 263 9.99 10.81 17.99
CA THR A 263 10.19 11.82 16.93
C THR A 263 9.05 11.86 15.91
N ILE A 264 8.03 11.01 16.04
CA ILE A 264 6.99 10.76 15.03
C ILE A 264 5.62 11.32 15.42
N LEU A 265 5.25 11.37 16.71
CA LEU A 265 3.92 11.84 17.14
C LEU A 265 3.69 13.33 16.85
N LEU A 266 4.70 14.18 16.99
CA LEU A 266 4.66 15.61 16.63
C LEU A 266 4.38 15.89 15.14
N MET A 267 4.50 14.90 14.25
CA MET A 267 4.15 15.06 12.83
C MET A 267 2.68 14.74 12.53
N ALA A 268 1.96 14.13 13.48
CA ALA A 268 0.57 13.70 13.34
C ALA A 268 -0.43 14.54 14.16
N MET A 269 0.05 15.41 15.06
CA MET A 269 -0.74 16.46 15.73
C MET A 269 -0.66 17.78 14.96
#